data_AF-A0A1W0A571-F1
#
_entry.id   AF-A0A1W0A571-F1
#
_cell.length_a   1.000
_cell.length_b   1.000
_cell.length_c   1.000
_cell.angle_alpha   90.00
_cell.angle_beta   90.00
_cell.angle_gamma   90.00
#
_symmetry.space_group_name_H-M   'P 1'
#
loop_
_entity.id
_entity.type
_entity.pdbx_description
1 polymer ?
#
loop_
_entity_poly.entity_id
_entity_poly.type
_entity_poly.pdbx_seq_one_letter_code
_entity_poly.pdbx_strand_id
1 'polypeptide(L)'
;MLLRATVEFFPASRNHISPNLIPNPSAERRDVIKPIPKLNYRNGNPDLPTQQKLKTTRIAKQNNKALPDPKDPNTLVAFCDGSAINNGKHRCKAAFACVFPHNEDRNVASNLPTDAKATNNRAEYMAALEAMKRANIEDPSQNQVLYIFSDSMLLIRSMTEWLPTWIKNNWVKDDGERVKNDDLLKQLKAVQGTRKILWQHVKAHTNRKDWKSIWNDKVDQLARSTALR
;
A
#
# COMPACT_ATOMS: atom_id res chain seq x y z
N MET A 1 -25.41 -65.76 -31.33
CA MET A 1 -25.16 -64.31 -31.38
C MET A 1 -23.65 -64.12 -31.22
N LEU A 2 -22.86 -64.36 -32.29
CA LEU A 2 -22.22 -63.34 -33.16
C LEU A 2 -21.46 -62.28 -32.31
N LEU A 3 -20.14 -62.07 -32.32
CA LEU A 3 -19.05 -62.33 -33.29
C LEU A 3 -17.72 -62.48 -32.53
N ARG A 4 -16.78 -63.30 -33.07
CA ARG A 4 -15.33 -63.25 -32.78
C ARG A 4 -14.66 -62.21 -33.68
N ALA A 5 -13.61 -61.54 -33.19
CA ALA A 5 -12.48 -61.10 -34.03
C ALA A 5 -11.22 -60.89 -33.18
N THR A 6 -10.11 -61.45 -33.67
CA THR A 6 -8.77 -61.54 -33.09
C THR A 6 -7.84 -60.45 -33.66
N VAL A 7 -7.02 -59.88 -32.77
CA VAL A 7 -5.60 -59.44 -32.85
C VAL A 7 -4.97 -59.10 -34.22
N GLU A 8 -4.34 -57.92 -34.34
CA GLU A 8 -2.95 -57.76 -34.84
C GLU A 8 -2.33 -56.38 -34.55
N PHE A 9 -1.01 -56.37 -34.40
CA PHE A 9 -0.11 -55.32 -33.91
C PHE A 9 0.84 -54.93 -35.06
N PHE A 10 1.05 -53.64 -35.38
CA PHE A 10 2.21 -53.18 -36.19
C PHE A 10 2.64 -51.75 -35.80
N PRO A 11 3.93 -51.37 -36.01
CA PRO A 11 4.67 -50.43 -35.16
C PRO A 11 4.90 -49.01 -35.74
N ALA A 12 5.65 -48.22 -34.96
CA ALA A 12 6.02 -46.82 -35.08
C ALA A 12 6.68 -46.36 -36.39
N SER A 13 6.52 -45.06 -36.72
CA SER A 13 7.45 -44.32 -37.58
C SER A 13 7.79 -42.95 -36.97
N ARG A 14 9.09 -42.76 -36.73
CA ARG A 14 9.76 -41.49 -36.38
C ARG A 14 9.91 -40.66 -37.65
N ASN A 15 9.50 -39.39 -37.65
CA ASN A 15 10.04 -38.41 -38.57
C ASN A 15 11.01 -37.48 -37.84
N HIS A 16 12.29 -37.77 -38.05
CA HIS A 16 13.41 -36.84 -37.88
C HIS A 16 13.34 -35.79 -38.99
N ILE A 17 13.35 -34.51 -38.63
CA ILE A 17 13.83 -33.42 -39.49
C ILE A 17 14.86 -32.64 -38.67
N SER A 18 16.11 -32.69 -39.12
CA SER A 18 17.19 -31.79 -38.70
C SER A 18 17.69 -31.02 -39.94
N PRO A 19 18.63 -30.07 -39.79
CA PRO A 19 18.38 -28.64 -39.72
C PRO A 19 18.85 -27.92 -41.00
N ASN A 20 18.40 -26.70 -41.30
CA ASN A 20 19.24 -25.71 -41.99
C ASN A 20 18.63 -24.30 -42.14
N LEU A 21 19.54 -23.34 -41.91
CA LEU A 21 19.65 -21.96 -42.40
C LEU A 21 18.69 -20.86 -41.89
N ILE A 22 19.29 -20.03 -41.03
CA ILE A 22 18.93 -18.68 -40.60
C ILE A 22 19.07 -17.68 -41.77
N PRO A 23 18.28 -16.58 -41.78
CA PRO A 23 18.86 -15.26 -41.96
C PRO A 23 18.65 -14.35 -40.75
N ASN A 24 19.76 -13.71 -40.39
CA ASN A 24 19.99 -12.74 -39.33
C ASN A 24 19.35 -11.38 -39.67
N PRO A 25 18.59 -10.73 -38.77
CA PRO A 25 18.34 -9.30 -38.83
C PRO A 25 19.11 -8.59 -37.71
N SER A 26 20.42 -8.41 -37.92
CA SER A 26 21.26 -7.47 -37.18
C SER A 26 21.53 -6.27 -38.07
N ALA A 27 20.63 -5.29 -38.12
CA ALA A 27 20.98 -3.91 -38.43
C ALA A 27 19.84 -2.97 -38.02
N GLU A 28 20.22 -1.92 -37.29
CA GLU A 28 19.46 -0.70 -36.97
C GLU A 28 18.51 -0.81 -35.75
N ARG A 29 18.69 -0.12 -34.62
CA ARG A 29 19.49 1.07 -34.29
C ARG A 29 20.12 0.93 -32.90
N ARG A 30 21.41 1.28 -32.82
CA ARG A 30 22.15 1.46 -31.57
C ARG A 30 21.74 2.79 -30.94
N ASP A 31 20.79 2.77 -30.02
CA ASP A 31 20.62 3.88 -29.11
C ASP A 31 21.62 3.74 -27.97
N VAL A 32 22.47 4.75 -27.89
CA VAL A 32 23.63 4.91 -27.00
C VAL A 32 23.21 4.64 -25.55
N ILE A 33 23.69 3.53 -24.97
CA ILE A 33 23.67 3.30 -23.52
C ILE A 33 24.57 4.37 -22.91
N LYS A 34 23.96 5.40 -22.31
CA LYS A 34 24.69 6.36 -21.48
C LYS A 34 25.15 5.65 -20.19
N PRO A 35 26.40 5.84 -19.75
CA PRO A 35 26.91 5.18 -18.55
C PRO A 35 26.11 5.61 -17.32
N ILE A 36 25.73 4.62 -16.50
CA ILE A 36 25.02 4.80 -15.23
C ILE A 36 26.00 5.46 -14.23
N PRO A 37 25.68 6.62 -13.66
CA PRO A 37 26.56 7.26 -12.68
C PRO A 37 26.59 6.49 -11.37
N LYS A 38 27.80 6.22 -10.85
CA LYS A 38 28.04 5.60 -9.53
C LYS A 38 27.61 6.58 -8.43
N LEU A 39 26.70 6.17 -7.55
CA LEU A 39 26.27 6.94 -6.37
C LEU A 39 27.01 6.46 -5.12
N ASN A 40 27.72 7.37 -4.46
CA ASN A 40 28.38 7.16 -3.17
C ASN A 40 27.41 7.43 -2.01
N TYR A 41 27.38 6.55 -1.00
CA TYR A 41 26.52 6.66 0.17
C TYR A 41 27.27 7.26 1.37
N ARG A 42 26.64 8.22 2.08
CA ARG A 42 26.97 8.58 3.47
C ARG A 42 25.71 8.51 4.35
N ASN A 43 25.95 8.05 5.58
CA ASN A 43 25.02 7.47 6.55
C ASN A 43 23.78 8.30 6.92
N GLY A 44 22.61 7.65 6.98
CA GLY A 44 21.40 8.14 7.65
C GLY A 44 20.07 7.65 7.05
N ASN A 45 19.46 6.61 7.66
CA ASN A 45 18.14 6.00 7.39
C ASN A 45 17.97 5.22 6.05
N PRO A 46 18.02 3.88 6.04
CA PRO A 46 18.11 3.06 4.81
C PRO A 46 16.79 2.86 4.03
N ASP A 47 15.68 3.47 4.43
CA ASP A 47 14.33 3.15 3.93
C ASP A 47 13.72 4.14 2.92
N LEU A 48 14.47 5.15 2.48
CA LEU A 48 14.03 6.07 1.43
C LEU A 48 14.89 5.88 0.16
N PRO A 49 14.28 5.66 -1.01
CA PRO A 49 14.99 5.89 -2.27
C PRO A 49 15.38 7.37 -2.34
N THR A 50 16.66 7.66 -2.62
CA THR A 50 17.21 9.01 -2.73
C THR A 50 16.39 9.84 -3.71
N GLN A 51 16.01 11.07 -3.32
CA GLN A 51 15.24 12.00 -4.14
C GLN A 51 15.99 12.33 -5.44
N GLN A 52 15.76 11.57 -6.50
CA GLN A 52 15.80 12.13 -7.85
C GLN A 52 14.46 12.82 -8.11
N LYS A 53 14.58 14.04 -8.62
CA LYS A 53 13.55 15.05 -8.88
C LYS A 53 12.46 14.50 -9.82
N LEU A 54 11.60 13.61 -9.33
CA LEU A 54 10.45 13.07 -10.04
C LEU A 54 9.27 14.04 -9.86
N LYS A 55 9.15 14.91 -10.87
CA LYS A 55 7.99 15.72 -11.25
C LYS A 55 6.76 15.54 -10.32
N THR A 56 6.54 16.55 -9.48
CA THR A 56 5.37 16.82 -8.62
C THR A 56 4.03 16.93 -9.37
N THR A 57 3.93 16.43 -10.60
CA THR A 57 2.82 16.70 -11.52
C THR A 57 1.68 15.68 -11.42
N ARG A 58 1.86 14.53 -10.75
CA ARG A 58 0.81 13.49 -10.64
C ARG A 58 -0.10 13.61 -9.41
N ILE A 59 0.41 14.06 -8.26
CA ILE A 59 -0.40 14.19 -7.03
C ILE A 59 -1.46 15.30 -7.19
N ALA A 60 -1.14 16.37 -7.91
CA ALA A 60 -2.02 17.54 -8.06
C ALA A 60 -3.22 17.32 -9.01
N LYS A 61 -3.25 16.24 -9.81
CA LYS A 61 -4.21 16.11 -10.93
C LYS A 61 -5.49 15.34 -10.63
N GLN A 62 -5.69 14.80 -9.41
CA GLN A 62 -6.87 13.97 -9.11
C GLN A 62 -8.03 14.67 -8.37
N ASN A 63 -7.89 15.91 -7.89
CA ASN A 63 -8.88 16.48 -6.97
C ASN A 63 -9.35 17.88 -7.36
N ASN A 64 -10.30 17.95 -8.31
CA ASN A 64 -11.09 19.17 -8.56
C ASN A 64 -12.51 19.07 -7.94
N LYS A 65 -12.72 18.12 -7.02
CA LYS A 65 -13.96 18.01 -6.23
C LYS A 65 -13.69 18.55 -4.83
N ALA A 66 -14.57 19.41 -4.32
CA ALA A 66 -14.48 19.91 -2.96
C ALA A 66 -14.40 18.72 -1.97
N LEU A 67 -13.60 18.86 -0.91
CA LEU A 67 -13.55 17.86 0.15
C LEU A 67 -14.94 17.74 0.81
N PRO A 68 -15.35 16.53 1.25
CA PRO A 68 -16.62 16.35 1.94
C PRO A 68 -16.63 17.13 3.26
N ASP A 69 -17.83 17.49 3.75
CA ASP A 69 -17.98 17.85 5.16
C ASP A 69 -17.70 16.58 5.98
N PRO A 70 -16.67 16.57 6.85
CA PRO A 70 -16.32 15.38 7.61
C PRO A 70 -17.43 14.89 8.54
N LYS A 71 -18.36 15.77 8.95
CA LYS A 71 -19.42 15.45 9.92
C LYS A 71 -20.75 15.07 9.27
N ASP A 72 -20.88 15.19 7.95
CA ASP A 72 -22.10 14.79 7.26
C ASP A 72 -22.27 13.27 7.36
N PRO A 73 -23.39 12.76 7.90
CA PRO A 73 -23.63 11.32 8.08
C PRO A 73 -23.66 10.54 6.77
N ASN A 74 -23.79 11.21 5.62
CA ASN A 74 -23.74 10.61 4.28
C ASN A 74 -22.34 10.63 3.66
N THR A 75 -21.31 10.99 4.44
CA THR A 75 -19.92 10.97 4.01
C THR A 75 -19.15 9.88 4.75
N LEU A 76 -18.16 9.30 4.06
CA LEU A 76 -17.31 8.29 4.65
C LEU A 76 -15.90 8.84 4.79
N VAL A 77 -15.64 9.49 5.92
CA VAL A 77 -14.36 10.15 6.22
C VAL A 77 -13.71 9.48 7.43
N ALA A 78 -12.44 9.11 7.29
CA ALA A 78 -11.64 8.54 8.38
C ALA A 78 -10.33 9.30 8.53
N PHE A 79 -9.99 9.66 9.77
CA PHE A 79 -8.66 10.11 10.17
C PHE A 79 -7.92 8.92 10.78
N CYS A 80 -6.69 8.68 10.34
CA CYS A 80 -5.88 7.53 10.74
C CYS A 80 -4.54 8.01 11.27
N ASP A 81 -4.13 7.46 12.42
CA ASP A 81 -2.82 7.73 12.99
C ASP A 81 -2.25 6.50 13.72
N GLY A 82 -0.93 6.39 13.74
CA GLY A 82 -0.18 5.39 14.47
C GLY A 82 0.84 6.01 15.41
N SER A 83 0.88 5.56 16.65
CA SER A 83 1.86 6.02 17.64
C SER A 83 2.72 4.89 18.14
N ALA A 84 4.04 5.11 18.21
CA ALA A 84 4.99 4.18 18.81
C ALA A 84 5.85 4.86 19.88
N ILE A 85 5.67 4.44 21.14
CA ILE A 85 6.50 4.84 22.27
C ILE A 85 7.79 4.01 22.23
N ASN A 86 8.94 4.69 22.30
CA ASN A 86 10.26 4.07 22.15
C ASN A 86 10.46 3.37 20.78
N ASN A 87 9.95 3.95 19.70
CA ASN A 87 10.11 3.42 18.35
C ASN A 87 11.58 3.11 18.02
N GLY A 88 11.84 1.90 17.52
CA GLY A 88 13.20 1.43 17.17
C GLY A 88 14.08 1.05 18.37
N LYS A 89 13.56 1.11 19.60
CA LYS A 89 14.28 0.74 20.83
C LYS A 89 13.64 -0.47 21.52
N HIS A 90 14.31 -1.01 22.54
CA HIS A 90 13.75 -2.03 23.41
C HIS A 90 12.45 -1.56 24.07
N ARG A 91 11.52 -2.50 24.27
CA ARG A 91 10.19 -2.24 24.87
C ARG A 91 9.36 -1.20 24.11
N CYS A 92 9.53 -1.14 22.78
CA CYS A 92 8.65 -0.36 21.91
C CYS A 92 7.19 -0.82 22.11
N LYS A 93 6.32 0.12 22.47
CA LYS A 93 4.87 -0.07 22.48
C LYS A 93 4.27 0.73 21.35
N ALA A 94 3.41 0.13 20.55
CA ALA A 94 2.77 0.83 19.45
C ALA A 94 1.28 0.57 19.44
N ALA A 95 0.51 1.59 19.09
CA ALA A 95 -0.93 1.55 18.97
C ALA A 95 -1.37 2.35 17.75
N PHE A 96 -2.55 2.01 17.24
CA PHE A 96 -3.17 2.65 16.10
C PHE A 96 -4.54 3.18 16.49
N ALA A 97 -4.99 4.22 15.82
CA ALA A 97 -6.34 4.70 15.94
C ALA A 97 -6.91 5.15 14.59
N CYS A 98 -8.22 4.99 14.44
CA CYS A 98 -8.98 5.65 13.38
C CYS A 98 -10.24 6.30 13.95
N VAL A 99 -10.51 7.53 13.51
CA VAL A 99 -11.63 8.35 13.96
C VAL A 99 -12.52 8.70 12.77
N PHE A 100 -13.82 8.58 12.95
CA PHE A 100 -14.86 8.84 11.94
C PHE A 100 -15.69 10.05 12.39
N PRO A 101 -15.43 11.26 11.87
CA PRO A 101 -16.08 12.46 12.36
C PRO A 101 -17.61 12.48 12.17
N HIS A 102 -18.13 11.72 11.20
CA HIS A 102 -19.56 11.55 10.94
C HIS A 102 -20.23 10.56 11.90
N ASN A 103 -19.47 9.68 12.56
CA ASN A 103 -19.97 8.68 13.49
C ASN A 103 -18.89 8.21 14.47
N GLU A 104 -18.79 8.86 15.64
CA GLU A 104 -17.75 8.56 16.62
C GLU A 104 -17.87 7.17 17.26
N ASP A 105 -19.04 6.52 17.23
CA ASP A 105 -19.21 5.15 17.74
C ASP A 105 -18.40 4.14 16.94
N ARG A 106 -17.97 4.51 15.73
CA ARG A 106 -17.12 3.68 14.86
C ARG A 106 -15.63 3.86 15.12
N ASN A 107 -15.23 4.81 15.98
CA ASN A 107 -13.84 5.05 16.30
C ASN A 107 -13.17 3.77 16.83
N VAL A 108 -11.90 3.58 16.47
CA VAL A 108 -11.09 2.46 16.94
C VAL A 108 -9.80 3.00 17.51
N ALA A 109 -9.37 2.41 18.62
CA ALA A 109 -8.03 2.59 19.16
C ALA A 109 -7.59 1.28 19.82
N SER A 110 -6.45 0.74 19.40
CA SER A 110 -5.91 -0.49 19.98
C SER A 110 -4.39 -0.53 19.90
N ASN A 111 -3.77 -1.23 20.84
CA ASN A 111 -2.38 -1.62 20.72
C ASN A 111 -2.20 -2.53 19.50
N LEU A 112 -1.02 -2.48 18.88
CA LEU A 112 -0.62 -3.49 17.92
C LEU A 112 -0.57 -4.87 18.61
N PRO A 113 -0.89 -5.95 17.89
CA PRO A 113 -0.75 -7.31 18.41
C PRO A 113 0.66 -7.57 18.96
N THR A 114 0.75 -8.34 20.05
CA THR A 114 2.02 -8.59 20.76
C THR A 114 3.01 -9.43 19.96
N ASP A 115 2.52 -10.23 19.02
CA ASP A 115 3.29 -11.01 18.05
C ASP A 115 3.74 -10.19 16.83
N ALA A 116 3.21 -8.98 16.65
CA ALA A 116 3.64 -8.07 15.60
C ALA A 116 4.83 -7.23 16.04
N LYS A 117 5.73 -6.91 15.10
CA LYS A 117 6.81 -5.96 15.35
C LYS A 117 6.25 -4.57 15.66
N ALA A 118 6.43 -4.09 16.88
CA ALA A 118 5.98 -2.74 17.25
C ALA A 118 6.84 -1.66 16.57
N THR A 119 6.24 -0.91 15.63
CA THR A 119 6.86 0.24 14.95
C THR A 119 5.79 1.26 14.61
N ASN A 120 6.17 2.53 14.44
CA ASN A 120 5.23 3.57 14.02
C ASN A 120 4.57 3.22 12.68
N ASN A 121 5.37 2.86 11.67
CA ASN A 121 4.86 2.56 10.32
C ASN A 121 3.82 1.43 10.31
N ARG A 122 3.98 0.40 11.14
CA ARG A 122 2.98 -0.67 11.24
C ARG A 122 1.70 -0.20 11.92
N ALA A 123 1.80 0.70 12.90
CA ALA A 123 0.63 1.32 13.50
C ALA A 123 -0.14 2.17 12.49
N GLU A 124 0.54 2.97 11.67
CA GLU A 124 -0.09 3.73 10.56
C GLU A 124 -0.85 2.82 9.60
N TYR A 125 -0.23 1.72 9.18
CA TYR A 125 -0.85 0.78 8.24
C TYR A 125 -2.03 0.05 8.87
N MET A 126 -1.96 -0.26 10.17
CA MET A 126 -3.05 -0.89 10.89
C MET A 126 -4.23 0.07 11.08
N ALA A 127 -3.98 1.35 11.36
CA ALA A 127 -5.03 2.38 11.43
C ALA A 127 -5.83 2.45 10.13
N ALA A 128 -5.14 2.53 9.00
CA ALA A 128 -5.78 2.55 7.69
C ALA A 128 -6.52 1.25 7.37
N LEU A 129 -5.94 0.10 7.75
CA LEU A 129 -6.56 -1.21 7.53
C LEU A 129 -7.88 -1.32 8.29
N GLU A 130 -7.90 -0.92 9.56
CA GLU A 130 -9.11 -0.92 10.36
C GLU A 130 -10.13 0.09 9.83
N ALA A 131 -9.68 1.28 9.41
CA ALA A 131 -10.57 2.25 8.78
C ALA A 131 -11.30 1.69 7.54
N MET A 132 -10.57 0.97 6.67
CA MET A 132 -11.17 0.33 5.49
C MET A 132 -12.13 -0.80 5.86
N LYS A 133 -11.82 -1.60 6.91
CA LYS A 133 -12.72 -2.65 7.40
C LYS A 133 -14.04 -2.04 7.90
N ARG A 134 -13.98 -0.98 8.71
CA ARG A 134 -15.17 -0.27 9.22
C ARG A 134 -16.00 0.32 8.09
N ALA A 135 -15.35 0.95 7.11
CA ALA A 135 -16.00 1.46 5.91
C ALA A 135 -16.74 0.37 5.12
N ASN A 136 -16.15 -0.82 4.99
CA ASN A 136 -16.80 -1.97 4.34
C ASN A 136 -17.98 -2.54 5.13
N ILE A 137 -17.99 -2.40 6.45
CA ILE A 137 -19.15 -2.77 7.28
C ILE A 137 -20.26 -1.72 7.16
N GLU A 138 -19.90 -0.43 7.11
CA GLU A 138 -20.84 0.68 7.01
C GLU A 138 -21.54 0.78 5.65
N ASP A 139 -20.79 0.60 4.58
CA ASP A 139 -21.28 0.63 3.20
C ASP A 139 -20.81 -0.64 2.48
N PRO A 140 -21.43 -1.81 2.72
CA PRO A 140 -21.03 -3.07 2.08
C PRO A 140 -21.10 -3.02 0.55
N SER A 141 -21.98 -2.18 0.00
CA SER A 141 -22.12 -1.94 -1.44
C SER A 141 -20.95 -1.18 -2.06
N GLN A 142 -20.08 -0.55 -1.26
CA GLN A 142 -18.94 0.25 -1.73
C GLN A 142 -19.33 1.42 -2.66
N ASN A 143 -20.55 1.95 -2.48
CA ASN A 143 -21.07 3.05 -3.29
C ASN A 143 -20.45 4.39 -2.89
N GLN A 144 -20.03 4.52 -1.64
CA GLN A 144 -19.42 5.73 -1.11
C GLN A 144 -17.91 5.74 -1.31
N VAL A 145 -17.38 6.91 -1.70
CA VAL A 145 -15.95 7.15 -1.71
C VAL A 145 -15.48 7.30 -0.26
N LEU A 146 -14.50 6.48 0.14
CA LEU A 146 -13.84 6.62 1.44
C LEU A 146 -12.71 7.65 1.34
N TYR A 147 -12.74 8.67 2.19
CA TYR A 147 -11.66 9.64 2.32
C TYR A 147 -10.82 9.30 3.54
N ILE A 148 -9.55 8.97 3.32
CA ILE A 148 -8.60 8.69 4.41
C ILE A 148 -7.65 9.88 4.55
N PHE A 149 -7.65 10.47 5.73
CA PHE A 149 -6.71 11.50 6.16
C PHE A 149 -5.65 10.90 7.08
N SER A 150 -4.38 11.18 6.81
CA SER A 150 -3.24 10.77 7.64
C SER A 150 -2.07 11.73 7.39
N ASP A 151 -1.20 11.89 8.37
CA ASP A 151 0.09 12.58 8.20
C ASP A 151 1.24 11.63 7.78
N SER A 152 0.97 10.32 7.73
CA SER A 152 1.92 9.32 7.25
C SER A 152 2.03 9.34 5.72
N MET A 153 2.97 10.14 5.22
CA MET A 153 3.32 10.14 3.79
C MET A 153 3.79 8.76 3.31
N LEU A 154 4.39 7.95 4.18
CA LEU A 154 4.80 6.59 3.85
C LEU A 154 3.59 5.71 3.51
N LEU A 155 2.54 5.75 4.34
CA LEU A 155 1.27 5.06 4.08
C LEU A 155 0.62 5.54 2.77
N ILE A 156 0.48 6.85 2.63
CA ILE A 156 -0.18 7.44 1.47
C ILE A 156 0.54 7.04 0.18
N ARG A 157 1.86 7.19 0.11
CA ARG A 157 2.65 6.83 -1.09
C ARG A 157 2.70 5.33 -1.33
N SER A 158 2.75 4.52 -0.26
CA SER A 158 2.63 3.06 -0.38
C SER A 158 1.35 2.68 -1.10
N MET A 159 0.22 3.26 -0.72
CA MET A 159 -1.09 2.90 -1.28
C MET A 159 -1.39 3.55 -2.64
N THR A 160 -0.78 4.69 -2.95
CA THR A 160 -1.10 5.47 -4.17
C THR A 160 -0.05 5.37 -5.28
N GLU A 161 1.23 5.20 -4.94
CA GLU A 161 2.33 5.26 -5.91
C GLU A 161 3.02 3.90 -6.08
N TRP A 162 3.31 3.20 -4.98
CA TRP A 162 4.25 2.08 -5.02
C TRP A 162 3.59 0.71 -5.10
N LEU A 163 2.39 0.55 -4.53
CA LEU A 163 1.66 -0.71 -4.50
C LEU A 163 1.59 -1.42 -5.86
N PRO A 164 1.28 -0.75 -6.99
CA PRO A 164 1.20 -1.43 -8.29
C PRO A 164 2.53 -2.03 -8.73
N THR A 165 3.64 -1.30 -8.51
CA THR A 165 4.98 -1.78 -8.84
C THR A 165 5.40 -2.93 -7.94
N TRP A 166 5.16 -2.83 -6.63
CA TRP A 166 5.48 -3.90 -5.69
C TRP A 166 4.70 -5.18 -5.98
N ILE A 167 3.42 -5.09 -6.35
CA ILE A 167 2.64 -6.27 -6.76
C ILE A 167 3.25 -6.88 -8.02
N LYS A 168 3.58 -6.06 -9.03
CA LYS A 168 4.19 -6.52 -10.29
C LYS A 168 5.54 -7.21 -10.07
N ASN A 169 6.34 -6.70 -9.13
CA ASN A 169 7.68 -7.21 -8.81
C ASN A 169 7.67 -8.25 -7.68
N ASN A 170 6.52 -8.88 -7.42
CA ASN A 170 6.36 -9.92 -6.39
C ASN A 170 6.90 -9.51 -5.00
N TRP A 171 6.67 -8.25 -4.61
CA TRP A 171 7.07 -7.66 -3.34
C TRP A 171 8.59 -7.58 -3.10
N VAL A 172 9.36 -7.51 -4.18
CA VAL A 172 10.81 -7.29 -4.16
C VAL A 172 11.12 -5.90 -4.72
N LYS A 173 12.02 -5.18 -4.04
CA LYS A 173 12.53 -3.86 -4.44
C LYS A 173 13.64 -4.02 -5.49
N ASP A 174 14.02 -2.91 -6.13
CA ASP A 174 15.08 -2.90 -7.16
C ASP A 174 16.48 -3.25 -6.60
N ASP A 175 16.68 -3.09 -5.29
CA ASP A 175 17.90 -3.51 -4.57
C ASP A 175 17.91 -5.02 -4.21
N GLY A 176 16.87 -5.77 -4.60
CA GLY A 176 16.71 -7.19 -4.30
C GLY A 176 16.16 -7.48 -2.89
N GLU A 177 15.98 -6.47 -2.05
CA GLU A 177 15.38 -6.66 -0.73
C GLU A 177 13.85 -6.77 -0.81
N ARG A 178 13.28 -7.44 0.18
CA ARG A 178 11.82 -7.53 0.32
C ARG A 178 11.22 -6.18 0.75
N VAL A 179 10.06 -5.85 0.21
CA VAL A 179 9.27 -4.69 0.65
C VAL A 179 8.92 -4.86 2.12
N LYS A 180 9.23 -3.85 2.94
CA LYS A 180 8.90 -3.86 4.37
C LYS A 180 7.40 -3.76 4.58
N ASN A 181 6.90 -4.50 5.57
CA ASN A 181 5.47 -4.56 5.91
C ASN A 181 4.58 -5.06 4.76
N ASP A 182 5.11 -5.91 3.87
CA ASP A 182 4.36 -6.51 2.77
C ASP A 182 3.14 -7.29 3.27
N ASP A 183 3.22 -7.87 4.48
CA ASP A 183 2.11 -8.53 5.18
C ASP A 183 0.90 -7.59 5.38
N LEU A 184 1.11 -6.37 5.86
CA LEU A 184 0.03 -5.38 6.07
C LEU A 184 -0.43 -4.76 4.75
N LEU A 185 0.49 -4.50 3.82
CA LEU A 185 0.16 -3.95 2.51
C LEU A 185 -0.70 -4.91 1.68
N LYS A 186 -0.45 -6.22 1.77
CA LYS A 186 -1.30 -7.26 1.17
C LYS A 186 -2.70 -7.23 1.77
N GLN A 187 -2.81 -7.12 3.09
CA GLN A 187 -4.11 -7.01 3.77
C GLN A 187 -4.86 -5.74 3.38
N LEU A 188 -4.19 -4.58 3.36
CA LEU A 188 -4.74 -3.31 2.90
C LEU A 188 -5.28 -3.44 1.48
N LYS A 189 -4.51 -4.05 0.56
CA LYS A 189 -4.95 -4.26 -0.81
C LYS A 189 -6.17 -5.17 -0.89
N ALA A 190 -6.19 -6.25 -0.11
CA ALA A 190 -7.31 -7.19 -0.07
C ALA A 190 -8.59 -6.53 0.47
N VAL A 191 -8.51 -5.82 1.60
CA VAL A 191 -9.66 -5.12 2.21
C VAL A 191 -10.14 -3.95 1.36
N GLN A 192 -9.23 -3.22 0.70
CA GLN A 192 -9.61 -2.16 -0.24
C GLN A 192 -10.50 -2.71 -1.36
N GLY A 193 -10.18 -3.90 -1.90
CA GLY A 193 -10.94 -4.51 -2.98
C GLY A 193 -11.14 -3.55 -4.16
N THR A 194 -12.42 -3.28 -4.47
CA THR A 194 -12.87 -2.33 -5.51
C THR A 194 -13.26 -0.96 -4.96
N ARG A 195 -13.26 -0.76 -3.64
CA ARG A 195 -13.66 0.52 -3.04
C ARG A 195 -12.76 1.64 -3.53
N LYS A 196 -13.39 2.75 -3.93
CA LYS A 196 -12.67 3.98 -4.24
C LYS A 196 -12.24 4.67 -2.94
N ILE A 197 -10.93 4.80 -2.76
CA ILE A 197 -10.32 5.49 -1.61
C ILE A 197 -9.58 6.73 -2.11
N LEU A 198 -9.86 7.88 -1.51
CA LEU A 198 -9.11 9.11 -1.73
C LEU A 198 -8.24 9.41 -0.52
N TRP A 199 -6.92 9.39 -0.74
CA TRP A 199 -5.93 9.65 0.29
C TRP A 199 -5.61 11.14 0.36
N GLN A 200 -5.62 11.68 1.57
CA GLN A 200 -5.35 13.09 1.84
C GLN A 200 -4.28 13.21 2.91
N HIS A 201 -3.17 13.86 2.55
CA HIS A 201 -2.13 14.14 3.53
C HIS A 201 -2.54 15.35 4.38
N VAL A 202 -2.47 15.18 5.70
CA VAL A 202 -2.60 16.28 6.67
C VAL A 202 -1.23 16.57 7.26
N LYS A 203 -0.94 17.84 7.56
CA LYS A 203 0.31 18.17 8.24
C LYS A 203 0.17 17.83 9.72
N ALA A 204 1.09 17.00 10.21
CA ALA A 204 1.26 16.73 11.64
C ALA A 204 1.51 18.02 12.44
N HIS A 205 1.12 18.02 13.72
CA HIS A 205 1.44 19.05 14.71
C HIS A 205 1.18 20.49 14.24
N THR A 206 0.06 20.69 13.55
CA THR A 206 -0.40 22.03 13.17
C THR A 206 -1.12 22.69 14.33
N ASN A 207 -1.13 24.02 14.39
CA ASN A 207 -1.76 24.81 15.47
C ASN A 207 -3.31 24.74 15.48
N ARG A 208 -3.91 23.62 15.04
CA ARG A 208 -5.36 23.31 15.05
C ARG A 208 -6.26 24.40 14.47
N LYS A 209 -5.82 25.02 13.38
CA LYS A 209 -6.51 26.17 12.76
C LYS A 209 -7.64 25.77 11.81
N ASP A 210 -7.58 24.55 11.27
CA ASP A 210 -8.57 24.02 10.34
C ASP A 210 -9.13 22.67 10.81
N TRP A 211 -10.28 22.26 10.28
CA TRP A 211 -10.94 21.03 10.71
C TRP A 211 -10.07 19.78 10.52
N LYS A 212 -9.26 19.70 9.47
CA LYS A 212 -8.37 18.55 9.24
C LYS A 212 -7.33 18.46 10.34
N SER A 213 -6.72 19.60 10.69
CA SER A 213 -5.76 19.67 11.79
C SER A 213 -6.36 19.29 13.14
N ILE A 214 -7.61 19.70 13.41
CA ILE A 214 -8.31 19.35 14.65
C ILE A 214 -8.55 17.84 14.74
N TRP A 215 -9.04 17.22 13.67
CA TRP A 215 -9.31 15.78 13.66
C TRP A 215 -8.03 14.93 13.62
N ASN A 216 -6.98 15.38 12.95
CA ASN A 216 -5.66 14.73 12.99
C ASN A 216 -5.08 14.75 14.40
N ASP A 217 -5.15 15.89 15.09
CA ASP A 217 -4.71 16.01 16.49
C ASP A 217 -5.54 15.11 17.44
N LYS A 218 -6.85 14.96 17.20
CA LYS A 218 -7.71 14.04 17.95
C LYS A 218 -7.29 12.57 17.77
N VAL A 219 -7.03 12.13 16.54
CA VAL A 219 -6.60 10.73 16.30
C VAL A 219 -5.17 10.47 16.80
N ASP A 220 -4.26 11.45 16.71
CA ASP A 220 -2.90 11.38 17.28
C ASP A 220 -2.93 11.18 18.80
N GLN A 221 -3.71 11.99 19.52
CA GLN A 221 -3.86 11.85 20.96
C GLN A 221 -4.47 10.50 21.35
N LEU A 222 -5.42 10.02 20.56
CA LEU A 222 -6.07 8.72 20.79
C LEU A 222 -5.09 7.55 20.57
N ALA A 223 -4.31 7.56 19.49
CA ALA A 223 -3.28 6.55 19.22
C ALA A 223 -2.19 6.58 20.29
N ARG A 224 -1.67 7.78 20.61
CA ARG A 224 -0.61 7.98 21.60
C ARG A 224 -1.03 7.55 23.00
N SER A 225 -2.21 7.96 23.46
CA SER A 225 -2.72 7.57 24.79
C SER A 225 -2.94 6.07 24.89
N THR A 226 -3.35 5.42 23.79
CA THR A 226 -3.50 3.96 23.73
C THR A 226 -2.15 3.26 23.83
N ALA A 227 -1.11 3.75 23.15
CA ALA A 227 0.24 3.17 23.21
C ALA A 227 0.91 3.31 24.59
N LEU A 228 0.45 4.26 25.41
CA LEU A 228 0.95 4.48 26.78
C LEU A 228 0.29 3.58 27.83
N ARG A 229 -0.87 2.98 27.53
CA ARG A 229 -1.52 1.99 28.40
C ARG A 229 -0.65 0.73 28.52
#